data_AF-A0A9D8G198-F1
#
_entry.id   AF-A0A9D8G198-F1
#
_cell.length_a   1.000
_cell.length_b   1.000
_cell.length_c   1.000
_cell.angle_alpha   90.00
_cell.angle_beta   90.00
_cell.angle_gamma   90.00
#
_symmetry.space_group_name_H-M   'P 1'
#
loop_
_entity.id
_entity.type
_entity.pdbx_description
1 polymer ?
#
loop_
_entity_poly.entity_id
_entity_poly.type
_entity_poly.pdbx_seq_one_letter_code
_entity_poly.pdbx_strand_id
1 'polypeptide(L)'
;LFELKDRRPTRFVEIITYDGTSIDPLEVFIRSGMTDYIGAITTGNGRIGASFREFPAESRNLVEELAHKLEKVGLGGFMRIGRPSQPVLEIPVSEGRVGAIVIGGLNPVSIFEETGLRVYSRAMAGLLEFNRLFRYDELGSRLHSHV
;
A
#
# COMPACT_ATOMS: atom_id res chain seq x y z
N LEU A 1 -4.61 2.47 8.16
CA LEU A 1 -5.78 2.05 7.37
C LEU A 1 -6.38 3.25 6.66
N PHE A 2 -6.70 3.09 5.39
CA PHE A 2 -7.04 4.18 4.48
C PHE A 2 -8.36 3.91 3.77
N GLU A 3 -9.27 4.88 3.77
CA GLU A 3 -10.61 4.75 3.22
C GLU A 3 -10.64 5.14 1.73
N LEU A 4 -11.34 4.31 0.95
CA LEU A 4 -11.72 4.59 -0.42
C LEU A 4 -13.23 4.77 -0.50
N LYS A 5 -13.66 5.83 -1.20
CA LYS A 5 -15.06 6.02 -1.61
C LYS A 5 -15.14 6.33 -3.08
N ASP A 6 -15.97 5.61 -3.82
CA ASP A 6 -16.14 5.75 -5.27
C ASP A 6 -14.79 5.78 -6.03
N ARG A 7 -13.88 4.86 -5.65
CA ARG A 7 -12.49 4.74 -6.17
C ARG A 7 -11.61 5.95 -5.87
N ARG A 8 -12.02 6.85 -4.98
CA ARG A 8 -11.24 8.02 -4.60
C ARG A 8 -10.66 7.89 -3.19
N PRO A 9 -9.40 8.28 -3.00
CA PRO A 9 -8.79 8.33 -1.69
C PRO A 9 -9.39 9.45 -0.84
N THR A 10 -9.98 9.11 0.31
CA THR A 10 -10.66 10.10 1.18
C THR A 10 -9.79 10.50 2.36
N ARG A 11 -9.48 9.57 3.27
CA ARG A 11 -8.76 9.86 4.52
C ARG A 11 -8.15 8.60 5.13
N PHE A 12 -7.19 8.79 6.03
CA PHE A 12 -6.80 7.75 6.97
C PHE A 12 -7.85 7.64 8.07
N VAL A 13 -8.34 6.43 8.30
CA VAL A 13 -9.29 6.15 9.40
C VAL A 13 -8.57 5.64 10.64
N GLU A 14 -7.39 5.03 10.47
CA GLU A 14 -6.51 4.58 11.55
C GLU A 14 -5.05 4.77 11.14
N ILE A 15 -4.21 5.18 12.08
CA ILE A 15 -2.77 5.37 11.87
C ILE A 15 -2.02 4.78 13.06
N ILE A 16 -1.02 3.95 12.77
CA ILE A 16 -0.04 3.49 13.76
C ILE A 16 1.31 4.03 13.30
N THR A 17 2.00 4.76 14.18
CA THR A 17 3.35 5.26 13.91
C THR A 17 4.37 4.14 14.08
N TYR A 18 5.25 3.98 13.09
CA TYR A 18 6.26 2.91 13.11
C TYR A 18 7.29 3.10 14.24
N ASP A 19 7.54 4.34 14.68
CA ASP A 19 8.50 4.66 15.75
C ASP A 19 8.14 4.02 17.11
N GLY A 20 6.90 3.53 17.27
CA GLY A 20 6.41 2.92 18.50
C GLY A 20 6.15 1.42 18.45
N THR A 21 6.49 0.70 17.36
CA THR A 21 6.09 -0.71 17.21
C THR A 21 7.12 -1.57 16.46
N SER A 22 7.25 -2.83 16.85
CA SER A 22 7.98 -3.88 16.11
C SER A 22 7.07 -4.70 15.19
N ILE A 23 5.76 -4.46 15.24
CA ILE A 23 4.74 -5.15 14.45
C ILE A 23 4.38 -4.29 13.25
N ASP A 24 4.26 -4.90 12.06
CA ASP A 24 3.74 -4.23 10.86
C ASP A 24 2.27 -3.81 11.09
N PRO A 25 1.95 -2.50 11.08
CA PRO A 25 0.59 -2.00 11.23
C PRO A 25 -0.42 -2.62 10.25
N LEU A 26 -0.01 -2.91 9.01
CA LEU A 26 -0.91 -3.48 8.02
C LEU A 26 -1.33 -4.91 8.42
N GLU A 27 -0.42 -5.69 8.97
CA GLU A 27 -0.74 -7.02 9.49
C GLU A 27 -1.75 -6.95 10.65
N VAL A 28 -1.62 -5.96 11.54
CA VAL A 28 -2.58 -5.73 12.62
C VAL A 28 -3.98 -5.42 12.07
N PHE A 29 -4.09 -4.51 11.09
CA PHE A 29 -5.38 -4.16 10.50
C PHE A 29 -6.03 -5.32 9.75
N ILE A 30 -5.24 -6.15 9.07
CA ILE A 30 -5.73 -7.33 8.36
C ILE A 30 -6.25 -8.37 9.37
N ARG A 31 -5.46 -8.74 10.38
CA ARG A 31 -5.83 -9.77 11.37
C ARG A 31 -7.04 -9.38 12.22
N SER A 32 -7.22 -8.08 12.45
CA SER A 32 -8.37 -7.54 13.18
C SER A 32 -9.64 -7.42 12.33
N GLY A 33 -9.61 -7.79 11.05
CA GLY A 33 -10.77 -7.74 10.15
C GLY A 33 -11.20 -6.30 9.83
N MET A 34 -10.28 -5.33 9.92
CA MET A 34 -10.58 -3.92 9.68
C MET A 34 -10.48 -3.53 8.20
N THR A 35 -9.84 -4.35 7.37
CA THR A 35 -9.75 -4.13 5.93
C THR A 35 -11.05 -4.52 5.23
N ASP A 36 -11.28 -3.88 4.09
CA ASP A 36 -12.31 -4.23 3.12
C ASP A 36 -11.73 -3.98 1.73
N TYR A 37 -10.85 -4.89 1.31
CA TYR A 37 -10.19 -4.82 0.02
C TYR A 37 -11.09 -5.38 -1.09
N ILE A 38 -11.93 -6.37 -0.79
CA ILE A 38 -12.94 -6.87 -1.73
C ILE A 38 -13.90 -5.75 -2.14
N GLY A 39 -14.44 -4.99 -1.18
CA GLY A 39 -15.28 -3.83 -1.48
C GLY A 39 -14.53 -2.79 -2.32
N ALA A 40 -13.28 -2.50 -1.96
CA ALA A 40 -12.45 -1.53 -2.66
C ALA A 40 -12.27 -1.87 -4.16
N ILE A 41 -12.01 -3.14 -4.50
CA ILE A 41 -11.79 -3.56 -5.89
C ILE A 41 -13.10 -3.77 -6.66
N THR A 42 -14.18 -4.19 -6.00
CA THR A 42 -15.47 -4.50 -6.67
C THR A 42 -16.34 -3.27 -6.85
N THR A 43 -16.50 -2.45 -5.81
CA THR A 43 -17.41 -1.29 -5.80
C THR A 43 -16.66 0.04 -5.83
N GLY A 44 -15.37 0.05 -5.52
CA GLY A 44 -14.61 1.28 -5.30
C GLY A 44 -14.72 1.84 -3.88
N ASN A 45 -15.46 1.18 -3.00
CA ASN A 45 -15.67 1.59 -1.61
C ASN A 45 -15.08 0.53 -0.68
N GLY A 46 -14.21 0.94 0.24
CA GLY A 46 -13.58 -0.02 1.15
C GLY A 46 -12.44 0.59 1.95
N ARG A 47 -11.72 -0.27 2.66
CA ARG A 47 -10.62 0.11 3.55
C ARG A 47 -9.37 -0.67 3.20
N ILE A 48 -8.33 0.04 2.80
CA ILE A 48 -7.08 -0.54 2.34
C ILE A 48 -5.92 -0.15 3.24
N GLY A 49 -4.89 -0.99 3.27
CA GLY A 49 -3.58 -0.63 3.78
C GLY A 49 -2.91 0.43 2.94
N ALA A 50 -2.42 1.47 3.60
CA ALA A 50 -1.52 2.44 3.00
C ALA A 50 -0.54 2.95 4.06
N SER A 51 0.64 3.36 3.61
CA SER A 51 1.64 4.03 4.43
C SER A 51 1.72 5.50 4.04
N PHE A 52 1.97 6.34 5.03
CA PHE A 52 2.35 7.72 4.82
C PHE A 52 3.87 7.83 4.94
N ARG A 53 4.50 8.50 3.98
CA ARG A 53 5.95 8.74 3.98
C ARG A 53 6.21 10.20 3.72
N GLU A 54 7.24 10.73 4.34
CA GLU A 54 7.77 12.04 4.03
C GLU A 54 9.17 11.92 3.41
N PHE A 55 9.50 12.85 2.51
CA PHE A 55 10.84 13.02 1.95
C PHE A 55 11.15 14.52 1.77
N PRO A 56 12.43 14.91 1.57
CA PRO A 56 12.81 16.31 1.36
C PRO A 56 12.10 16.92 0.16
N ALA A 57 11.64 18.17 0.29
CA ALA A 57 10.90 18.85 -0.76
C ALA A 57 11.70 19.01 -2.06
N GLU A 58 13.01 19.23 -1.95
CA GLU A 58 13.92 19.36 -3.09
C GLU A 58 14.00 18.09 -3.94
N SER A 59 13.75 16.93 -3.33
CA SER A 59 13.79 15.64 -4.02
C SER A 59 12.48 15.29 -4.75
N ARG A 60 11.43 16.13 -4.66
CA ARG A 60 10.10 15.81 -5.17
C ARG A 60 10.07 15.40 -6.64
N ASN A 61 10.72 16.16 -7.51
CA ASN A 61 10.71 15.88 -8.96
C ASN A 61 11.42 14.55 -9.26
N LEU A 62 12.53 14.27 -8.58
CA LEU A 62 13.25 13.01 -8.71
C LEU A 62 12.39 11.83 -8.21
N VAL A 63 11.70 11.99 -7.08
CA VAL A 63 10.77 10.98 -6.56
C VAL A 63 9.64 10.71 -7.55
N GLU A 64 9.05 11.74 -8.16
CA GLU A 64 8.02 11.58 -9.19
C GLU A 64 8.56 10.85 -10.42
N GLU A 65 9.76 11.19 -10.90
CA GLU A 65 10.38 10.49 -12.04
C GLU A 65 10.63 9.01 -11.74
N LEU A 66 11.19 8.71 -10.56
CA LEU A 66 11.45 7.34 -10.13
C LEU A 66 10.15 6.54 -9.92
N ALA A 67 9.11 7.16 -9.36
CA ALA A 67 7.80 6.54 -9.22
C ALA A 67 7.24 6.12 -10.58
N HIS A 68 7.33 6.98 -11.60
CA HIS A 68 6.91 6.63 -12.96
C HIS A 68 7.74 5.51 -13.58
N LYS A 69 9.04 5.43 -13.29
CA LYS A 69 9.89 4.31 -13.76
C LYS A 69 9.52 3.00 -13.09
N LEU A 70 9.26 3.02 -11.77
CA LEU A 70 8.83 1.86 -11.01
C LEU A 70 7.46 1.33 -11.48
N GLU A 71 6.52 2.24 -11.77
CA GLU A 71 5.21 1.89 -12.33
C GLU A 71 5.35 1.10 -13.64
N LYS A 72 6.22 1.55 -14.55
CA LYS A 72 6.46 0.88 -15.85
C LYS A 72 6.99 -0.55 -15.73
N VAL A 73 7.68 -0.88 -14.63
CA VAL A 73 8.20 -2.22 -14.36
C VAL A 73 7.31 -3.04 -13.42
N GLY A 74 6.11 -2.55 -13.09
CA GLY A 74 5.15 -3.26 -12.25
C GLY A 74 5.41 -3.13 -10.74
N LEU A 75 6.26 -2.20 -10.32
CA LEU A 75 6.54 -1.85 -8.93
C LEU A 75 5.87 -0.54 -8.52
N GLY A 76 4.71 -0.28 -9.11
CA GLY A 76 3.83 0.84 -8.76
C GLY A 76 3.36 0.79 -7.31
N GLY A 77 2.97 1.94 -6.77
CA GLY A 77 2.46 1.98 -5.40
C GLY A 77 2.22 3.37 -4.83
N PHE A 78 2.78 4.42 -5.44
CA PHE A 78 2.45 5.80 -5.07
C PHE A 78 1.02 6.12 -5.49
N MET A 79 0.14 6.31 -4.49
CA MET A 79 -1.24 6.72 -4.72
C MET A 79 -1.37 8.23 -4.84
N ARG A 80 -0.59 8.97 -4.03
CA ARG A 80 -0.59 10.44 -4.05
C ARG A 80 0.75 10.98 -3.58
N ILE A 81 1.25 11.99 -4.28
CA ILE A 81 2.40 12.80 -3.85
C ILE A 81 1.90 14.23 -3.62
N GLY A 82 2.19 14.77 -2.43
CA GLY A 82 1.78 16.09 -2.01
C GLY A 82 2.58 17.24 -2.62
N ARG A 83 2.37 18.42 -2.07
CA ARG A 83 3.16 19.62 -2.33
C ARG A 83 4.09 19.91 -1.14
N PRO A 84 5.20 20.63 -1.33
CA PRO A 84 6.11 21.01 -0.26
C PRO A 84 5.39 21.71 0.90
N SER A 85 5.67 21.29 2.13
CA SER A 85 5.13 21.84 3.38
C SER A 85 3.60 21.94 3.41
N GLN A 86 2.88 21.13 2.62
CA GLN A 86 1.42 21.12 2.58
C GLN A 86 0.87 19.79 3.09
N PRO A 87 -0.21 19.81 3.90
CA PRO A 87 -0.89 18.60 4.33
C PRO A 87 -1.37 17.75 3.15
N VAL A 88 -1.41 16.43 3.35
CA VAL A 88 -1.95 15.49 2.36
C VAL A 88 -3.06 14.67 3.02
N LEU A 89 -4.30 14.92 2.59
CA LEU A 89 -5.50 14.29 3.16
C LEU A 89 -5.53 14.40 4.70
N GLU A 90 -5.42 15.64 5.18
CA GLU A 90 -5.47 16.02 6.60
C GLU A 90 -4.28 15.53 7.44
N ILE A 91 -3.35 14.77 6.87
CA ILE A 91 -2.09 14.46 7.54
C ILE A 91 -1.13 15.66 7.41
N PRO A 92 -0.67 16.25 8.52
CA PRO A 92 0.30 17.33 8.49
C PRO A 92 1.62 16.85 7.90
N VAL A 93 2.30 17.74 7.18
CA VAL A 93 3.62 17.49 6.61
C VAL A 93 4.59 18.50 7.21
N SER A 94 5.75 18.01 7.65
CA SER A 94 6.80 18.84 8.23
C SER A 94 7.30 19.91 7.25
N GLU A 95 7.78 21.04 7.78
CA GLU A 95 8.35 22.10 6.95
C GLU A 95 9.55 21.58 6.15
N GLY A 96 9.65 21.97 4.87
CA GLY A 96 10.72 21.53 3.97
C GLY A 96 10.56 20.09 3.48
N ARG A 97 9.42 19.44 3.76
CA ARG A 97 9.14 18.04 3.39
C ARG A 97 7.94 17.95 2.45
N VAL A 98 7.80 16.82 1.80
CA VAL A 98 6.64 16.44 0.99
C VAL A 98 6.10 15.12 1.53
N GLY A 99 4.79 15.07 1.79
CA GLY A 99 4.10 13.84 2.14
C GLY A 99 3.71 13.03 0.89
N ALA A 100 3.74 11.71 1.00
CA ALA A 100 3.25 10.80 -0.02
C ALA A 100 2.53 9.61 0.61
N ILE A 101 1.49 9.14 -0.07
CA ILE A 101 0.73 7.96 0.31
C ILE A 101 1.11 6.82 -0.63
N VAL A 102 1.53 5.70 -0.04
CA VAL A 102 1.95 4.50 -0.75
C VAL A 102 1.04 3.34 -0.36
N ILE A 103 0.46 2.65 -1.33
CA ILE A 103 -0.42 1.50 -1.14
C ILE A 103 0.37 0.36 -0.47
N GLY A 104 -0.25 -0.31 0.50
CA GLY A 104 0.35 -1.44 1.21
C GLY A 104 0.43 -2.69 0.34
N GLY A 105 1.60 -3.36 0.33
CA GLY A 105 1.83 -4.56 -0.47
C GLY A 105 1.05 -5.80 0.01
N LEU A 106 0.60 -5.84 1.26
CA LEU A 106 -0.18 -6.96 1.81
C LEU A 106 -1.69 -6.84 1.54
N ASN A 107 -2.15 -5.80 0.85
CA ASN A 107 -3.57 -5.61 0.56
C ASN A 107 -4.24 -6.81 -0.12
N PRO A 108 -3.65 -7.46 -1.15
CA PRO A 108 -4.26 -8.65 -1.75
C PRO A 108 -4.40 -9.82 -0.75
N VAL A 109 -3.53 -9.90 0.25
CA VAL A 109 -3.58 -10.96 1.28
C VAL A 109 -4.80 -10.77 2.19
N SER A 110 -5.31 -9.55 2.35
CA SER A 110 -6.48 -9.30 3.20
C SER A 110 -7.74 -9.97 2.68
N ILE A 111 -7.84 -10.26 1.38
CA ILE A 111 -8.97 -10.98 0.77
C ILE A 111 -9.16 -12.36 1.43
N PHE A 112 -8.07 -13.05 1.77
CA PHE A 112 -8.16 -14.35 2.42
C PHE A 112 -8.79 -14.21 3.82
N GLU A 113 -8.33 -13.26 4.62
CA GLU A 113 -8.89 -12.99 5.95
C GLU A 113 -10.36 -12.52 5.86
N GLU A 114 -10.68 -11.65 4.90
CA GLU A 114 -12.04 -11.17 4.62
C GLU A 114 -13.00 -12.29 4.19
N THR A 115 -12.48 -13.39 3.62
CA THR A 115 -13.25 -14.58 3.21
C THR A 115 -13.20 -15.71 4.24
N GLY A 116 -12.65 -15.46 5.42
CA GLY A 116 -12.58 -16.43 6.53
C GLY A 116 -11.39 -17.40 6.46
N LEU A 117 -10.49 -17.23 5.50
CA LEU A 117 -9.24 -17.99 5.37
C LEU A 117 -8.13 -17.28 6.15
N ARG A 118 -7.77 -17.82 7.31
CA ARG A 118 -6.69 -17.26 8.13
C ARG A 118 -5.33 -17.43 7.45
N VAL A 119 -4.59 -16.34 7.29
CA VAL A 119 -3.27 -16.32 6.68
C VAL A 119 -2.24 -15.81 7.67
N TYR A 120 -1.14 -16.55 7.81
CA TYR A 120 0.00 -16.11 8.60
C TYR A 120 1.01 -15.41 7.70
N SER A 121 1.14 -14.09 7.85
CA SER A 121 2.22 -13.31 7.25
C SER A 121 3.42 -13.28 8.20
N ARG A 122 4.63 -13.28 7.63
CA ARG A 122 5.87 -13.08 8.39
C ARG A 122 6.66 -11.94 7.76
N ALA A 123 6.80 -10.84 8.49
CA ALA A 123 7.65 -9.73 8.08
C ALA A 123 9.11 -10.19 7.93
N MET A 124 9.81 -9.62 6.93
CA MET A 124 11.24 -9.84 6.66
C MET A 124 11.63 -11.33 6.50
N ALA A 125 10.84 -12.09 5.73
CA ALA A 125 11.11 -13.51 5.52
C ALA A 125 12.37 -13.81 4.68
N GLY A 126 12.82 -12.87 3.83
CA GLY A 126 14.03 -13.04 3.01
C GLY A 126 14.15 -12.04 1.87
N LEU A 127 15.16 -12.26 1.01
CA LEU A 127 15.38 -11.53 -0.24
C LEU A 127 14.99 -12.39 -1.44
N LEU A 128 14.39 -11.78 -2.45
CA LEU A 128 14.04 -12.42 -3.71
C LEU A 128 14.53 -11.58 -4.88
N GLU A 129 15.17 -12.20 -5.85
CA GLU A 129 15.60 -11.51 -7.07
C GLU A 129 14.38 -11.11 -7.93
N PHE A 130 14.40 -9.90 -8.47
CA PHE A 130 13.28 -9.34 -9.23
C PHE A 130 12.92 -10.17 -10.47
N ASN A 131 13.92 -10.74 -11.15
CA ASN A 131 13.76 -11.64 -12.32
C ASN A 131 13.01 -12.95 -11.99
N ARG A 132 12.84 -13.30 -10.71
CA ARG A 132 12.05 -14.46 -10.27
C ARG A 132 10.58 -14.13 -10.06
N LEU A 133 10.23 -12.84 -10.01
CA LEU A 133 8.85 -12.38 -10.00
C LEU A 133 8.25 -12.48 -11.41
N PHE A 134 6.92 -12.47 -11.47
CA PHE A 134 6.17 -12.48 -12.72
C PHE A 134 5.01 -11.49 -12.63
N ARG A 135 4.48 -11.06 -13.77
CA ARG A 135 3.36 -10.12 -13.78
C ARG A 135 2.12 -10.80 -13.25
N TYR A 136 1.33 -10.12 -12.42
CA TYR A 136 0.15 -10.73 -11.81
C TYR A 136 -0.85 -11.29 -12.84
N ASP A 137 -0.91 -10.73 -14.06
CA ASP A 137 -1.73 -11.22 -15.17
C ASP A 137 -1.38 -12.67 -15.58
N GLU A 138 -0.14 -13.11 -15.33
CA GLU A 138 0.31 -14.49 -15.60
C GLU A 138 -0.15 -15.49 -14.52
N LEU A 139 -0.63 -15.01 -13.37
CA LEU A 139 -0.93 -15.86 -12.20
C LEU A 139 -1.87 -17.01 -12.57
N GLY A 140 -2.93 -16.72 -13.33
CA GLY A 140 -3.87 -17.75 -13.80
C GLY A 140 -3.16 -18.86 -14.58
N SER A 141 -2.38 -18.50 -15.60
CA SER A 141 -1.64 -19.48 -16.43
C SER A 141 -0.63 -20.31 -15.62
N ARG A 142 0.06 -19.68 -14.67
CA ARG A 142 1.07 -20.34 -13.83
C ARG A 142 0.48 -21.29 -12.80
N LEU A 143 -0.73 -21.01 -12.29
CA LEU A 143 -1.42 -21.95 -11.41
C LEU A 143 -1.79 -23.23 -12.16
N HIS A 144 -2.25 -23.11 -13.42
CA HIS A 144 -2.63 -24.28 -14.24
C HIS A 144 -1.43 -25.16 -14.64
N SER A 145 -0.21 -24.61 -14.72
CA SER A 145 0.98 -25.42 -15.05
C SER A 145 1.52 -26.25 -13.88
N HIS A 146 0.94 -26.12 -12.68
CA HIS A 146 1.34 -26.82 -11.45
C HIS A 146 0.25 -27.79 -10.94
N VAL A 147 -0.83 -27.97 -11.71
CA VAL A 147 -1.92 -28.94 -11.47
C VAL A 147 -1.94 -29.94 -12.62
#